data_AF-A0A318YZF8-F1
#
_entry.id   AF-A0A318YZF8-F1
#
_cell.length_a   1.000
_cell.length_b   1.000
_cell.length_c   1.000
_cell.angle_alpha   90.00
_cell.angle_beta   90.00
_cell.angle_gamma   90.00
#
_symmetry.space_group_name_H-M   'P 1'
#
loop_
_entity.id
_entity.type
_entity.pdbx_description
1 polymer ?
#
loop_
_entity_poly.entity_id
_entity_poly.type
_entity_poly.pdbx_seq_one_letter_code
_entity_poly.pdbx_strand_id
1 'polypeptide(L)'
;MTNRQSSKWLHLAEQAEGLYIHNTRRLHHISQQLASPQTQLPSMIVFLGNKHKDTALRALFPDNTILSRQPYLQLDVDSRTTFAEHPMLFSHFDLNLELRNVRCDFDNCENIQFSPHIVGRYRGFDILLNRTIFLFTDVICIFADDIGGLDAVRALLTRWALVGRNASSLDYRPRILIVLEPETGSITHELLDESDFLFSLMQDRNISEVFATPVFHRLSGKPLSNVSQHCSLKDDLFKLTDFSRRDRRQDCYLFSTTHMATFFELSLHHTSQAPQVPLDFIRIDKGRPEISQSHSYHLRNFLVLTKKRGWTTEAQAAIIASALLVDAYPPGSHSK
;
A
#
# COMPACT_ATOMS: atom_id res chain seq x y z
N MET A 1 22.14 -23.73 9.93
CA MET A 1 22.14 -22.94 8.68
C MET A 1 20.86 -22.12 8.67
N THR A 2 20.94 -20.85 9.06
CA THR A 2 19.78 -19.94 9.11
C THR A 2 19.34 -19.62 7.69
N ASN A 3 18.14 -20.08 7.33
CA ASN A 3 17.52 -19.82 6.03
C ASN A 3 17.39 -18.30 5.86
N ARG A 4 18.17 -17.71 4.96
CA ARG A 4 18.18 -16.27 4.70
C ARG A 4 16.86 -15.94 4.01
N GLN A 5 15.87 -15.44 4.77
CA GLN A 5 14.58 -15.06 4.19
C GLN A 5 14.80 -13.88 3.24
N SER A 6 14.45 -14.10 1.97
CA SER A 6 14.61 -13.10 0.92
C SER A 6 13.65 -11.94 1.14
N SER A 7 14.16 -10.70 1.16
CA SER A 7 13.34 -9.48 1.20
C SER A 7 12.80 -9.07 -0.17
N LYS A 8 13.16 -9.80 -1.24
CA LYS A 8 12.60 -9.62 -2.59
C LYS A 8 11.08 -9.70 -2.52
N TRP A 9 10.38 -8.73 -3.11
CA TRP A 9 8.92 -8.71 -3.16
C TRP A 9 8.41 -8.77 -4.60
N LEU A 10 8.64 -7.68 -5.36
CA LEU A 10 8.13 -7.52 -6.72
C LEU A 10 9.23 -7.01 -7.64
N HIS A 11 9.20 -7.44 -8.90
CA HIS A 11 10.05 -6.89 -9.94
C HIS A 11 9.25 -6.71 -11.22
N LEU A 12 9.36 -5.52 -11.80
CA LEU A 12 8.78 -5.22 -13.07
C LEU A 12 9.82 -5.50 -14.15
N ALA A 13 9.49 -6.36 -15.11
CA ALA A 13 10.37 -6.77 -16.20
C ALA A 13 9.69 -6.58 -17.54
N GLU A 14 10.40 -6.01 -18.50
CA GLU A 14 9.96 -5.94 -19.89
C GLU A 14 10.55 -7.13 -20.65
N GLN A 15 9.69 -7.88 -21.32
CA GLN A 15 10.05 -9.05 -22.12
C GLN A 15 9.49 -8.89 -23.54
N ALA A 16 9.89 -9.76 -24.47
CA ALA A 16 9.47 -9.67 -25.87
C ALA A 16 7.94 -9.67 -26.07
N GLU A 17 7.21 -10.32 -25.16
CA GLU A 17 5.74 -10.46 -25.20
C GLU A 17 4.99 -9.40 -24.38
N GLY A 18 5.71 -8.46 -23.76
CA GLY A 18 5.11 -7.36 -22.99
C GLY A 18 5.73 -7.17 -21.61
N LEU A 19 4.98 -6.49 -20.75
CA LEU A 19 5.41 -6.13 -19.39
C LEU A 19 4.92 -7.15 -18.37
N TYR A 20 5.79 -7.59 -17.48
CA TYR A 20 5.51 -8.62 -16.48
C TYR A 20 5.86 -8.15 -15.07
N ILE A 21 5.04 -8.54 -14.10
CA ILE A 21 5.36 -8.46 -12.67
C ILE A 21 5.80 -9.85 -12.22
N HIS A 22 7.04 -9.95 -11.76
CA HIS A 22 7.51 -11.11 -11.02
C HIS A 22 7.16 -10.91 -9.54
N ASN A 23 6.27 -11.75 -9.03
CA ASN A 23 5.80 -11.71 -7.66
C ASN A 23 6.32 -12.90 -6.87
N THR A 24 7.06 -12.64 -5.80
CA THR A 24 7.61 -13.66 -4.90
C THR A 24 6.65 -14.07 -3.78
N ARG A 25 5.45 -13.48 -3.72
CA ARG A 25 4.47 -13.64 -2.65
C ARG A 25 5.04 -13.33 -1.26
N ARG A 26 5.99 -12.39 -1.19
CA ARG A 26 6.68 -12.00 0.06
C ARG A 26 5.72 -11.57 1.16
N LEU A 27 4.66 -10.83 0.84
CA LEU A 27 3.66 -10.41 1.83
C LEU A 27 2.93 -11.63 2.43
N HIS A 28 2.61 -12.63 1.61
CA HIS A 28 2.06 -13.90 2.10
C HIS A 28 3.06 -14.66 2.99
N HIS A 29 4.34 -14.71 2.61
CA HIS A 29 5.38 -15.32 3.45
C HIS A 29 5.57 -14.59 4.79
N ILE A 30 5.51 -13.26 4.81
CA ILE A 30 5.53 -12.48 6.05
C ILE A 30 4.31 -12.82 6.90
N SER A 31 3.11 -12.91 6.30
CA SER A 31 1.91 -13.34 7.02
C SER A 31 2.08 -14.68 7.73
N GLN A 32 2.84 -15.62 7.18
CA GLN A 32 3.09 -16.92 7.81
C GLN A 32 4.13 -16.85 8.95
N GLN A 33 4.93 -15.79 9.00
CA GLN A 33 6.00 -15.59 9.99
C GLN A 33 5.51 -14.88 11.26
N LEU A 34 4.36 -14.22 11.19
CA LEU A 34 3.78 -13.48 12.30
C LEU A 34 3.12 -14.42 13.33
N ALA A 35 3.05 -13.96 14.58
CA ALA A 35 2.54 -14.77 15.69
C ALA A 35 1.05 -15.12 15.56
N SER A 36 0.23 -14.22 15.03
CA SER A 36 -1.23 -14.38 14.91
C SER A 36 -1.75 -13.55 13.73
N PRO A 37 -1.46 -13.94 12.48
CA PRO A 37 -1.73 -13.14 11.29
C PRO A 37 -3.22 -12.86 11.01
N GLN A 38 -4.12 -13.63 11.62
CA GLN A 38 -5.56 -13.43 11.52
C GLN A 38 -6.06 -12.28 12.38
N THR A 39 -5.36 -11.99 13.49
CA THR A 39 -5.77 -10.98 14.48
C THR A 39 -4.86 -9.75 14.47
N GLN A 40 -3.62 -9.90 14.00
CA GLN A 40 -2.68 -8.78 13.87
C GLN A 40 -3.09 -7.86 12.72
N LEU A 41 -3.05 -6.55 12.99
CA LEU A 41 -3.50 -5.48 12.10
C LEU A 41 -2.27 -4.68 11.64
N PRO A 42 -1.61 -5.08 10.54
CA PRO A 42 -0.33 -4.52 10.11
C PRO A 42 -0.48 -3.06 9.66
N SER A 43 0.63 -2.33 9.79
CA SER A 43 0.83 -1.07 9.09
C SER A 43 1.97 -1.19 8.10
N MET A 44 1.92 -0.42 7.01
CA MET A 44 2.92 -0.47 5.94
C MET A 44 3.48 0.91 5.61
N ILE A 45 4.81 1.03 5.64
CA ILE A 45 5.53 2.25 5.25
C ILE A 45 6.30 1.97 3.95
N VAL A 46 6.21 2.88 2.98
CA VAL A 46 7.02 2.82 1.76
C VAL A 46 8.09 3.90 1.81
N PHE A 47 9.35 3.51 1.68
CA PHE A 47 10.51 4.41 1.69
C PHE A 47 11.06 4.60 0.27
N LEU A 48 11.20 5.86 -0.12
CA LEU A 48 11.65 6.28 -1.44
C LEU A 48 12.92 7.13 -1.35
N GLY A 49 13.93 6.74 -2.10
CA GLY A 49 15.21 7.44 -2.16
C GLY A 49 16.37 6.50 -2.46
N ASN A 50 17.58 6.98 -2.19
CA ASN A 50 18.83 6.31 -2.48
C ASN A 50 19.70 6.28 -1.22
N LYS A 51 20.69 7.17 -1.12
CA LYS A 51 21.73 7.09 -0.08
C LYS A 51 21.23 7.53 1.28
N HIS A 52 20.46 8.62 1.34
CA HIS A 52 19.92 9.15 2.59
C HIS A 52 18.87 8.19 3.14
N LYS A 53 17.98 7.70 2.26
CA LYS A 53 17.01 6.63 2.57
C LYS A 53 17.68 5.38 3.13
N ASP A 54 18.74 4.86 2.49
CA ASP A 54 19.44 3.67 2.96
C ASP A 54 20.12 3.89 4.32
N THR A 55 20.61 5.11 4.59
CA THR A 55 21.20 5.48 5.88
C THR A 55 20.12 5.49 6.97
N ALA A 56 18.98 6.11 6.69
CA ALA A 56 17.85 6.15 7.60
C ALA A 56 17.29 4.76 7.90
N LEU A 57 17.10 3.91 6.89
CA LEU A 57 16.58 2.56 7.09
C LEU A 57 17.44 1.72 8.04
N ARG A 58 18.78 1.81 7.94
CA ARG A 58 19.70 1.12 8.86
C ARG A 58 19.58 1.63 10.30
N ALA A 59 19.28 2.91 10.48
CA ALA A 59 19.07 3.48 11.81
C ALA A 59 17.68 3.12 12.39
N LEU A 60 16.64 3.13 11.55
CA LEU A 60 15.26 2.84 11.95
C LEU A 60 15.06 1.34 12.24
N PHE A 61 15.64 0.47 11.42
CA PHE A 61 15.49 -0.99 11.45
C PHE A 61 16.86 -1.69 11.55
N PRO A 62 17.59 -1.51 12.67
CA PRO A 62 18.96 -2.03 12.82
C PRO A 62 19.04 -3.56 12.77
N ASP A 63 17.96 -4.24 13.14
CA ASP A 63 17.88 -5.71 13.17
C ASP A 63 17.53 -6.32 11.80
N ASN A 64 17.22 -5.48 10.80
CA ASN A 64 16.85 -5.90 9.45
C ASN A 64 18.04 -5.76 8.49
N THR A 65 18.24 -6.75 7.61
CA THR A 65 19.27 -6.68 6.58
C THR A 65 18.78 -5.82 5.40
N ILE A 66 19.18 -4.55 5.38
CA ILE A 66 18.83 -3.62 4.31
C ILE A 66 19.80 -3.77 3.13
N LEU A 67 19.29 -4.28 2.01
CA LEU A 67 20.06 -4.36 0.76
C LEU A 67 19.82 -3.09 -0.06
N SER A 68 20.90 -2.39 -0.41
CA SER A 68 20.85 -1.19 -1.23
C SER A 68 20.78 -1.53 -2.73
N ARG A 69 20.17 -0.64 -3.52
CA ARG A 69 20.23 -0.62 -5.00
C ARG A 69 19.85 -1.95 -5.68
N GLN A 70 18.85 -2.62 -5.14
CA GLN A 70 18.32 -3.82 -5.76
C GLN A 70 17.43 -3.46 -6.96
N PRO A 71 17.37 -4.28 -8.03
CA PRO A 71 16.52 -4.06 -9.20
C PRO A 71 15.03 -4.39 -8.95
N TYR A 72 14.63 -4.60 -7.70
CA TYR A 72 13.31 -5.06 -7.30
C TYR A 72 12.83 -4.30 -6.06
N LEU A 73 11.51 -4.25 -5.86
CA LEU A 73 10.93 -3.78 -4.63
C LEU A 73 11.20 -4.79 -3.53
N GLN A 74 11.54 -4.28 -2.37
CA GLN A 74 11.77 -5.08 -1.17
C GLN A 74 10.64 -4.88 -0.20
N LEU A 75 10.32 -5.92 0.57
CA LEU A 75 9.34 -5.89 1.64
C LEU A 75 9.85 -6.70 2.82
N ASP A 76 9.90 -6.05 3.97
CA ASP A 76 10.30 -6.63 5.23
C ASP A 76 9.33 -6.27 6.35
N VAL A 77 9.45 -6.99 7.46
CA VAL A 77 8.77 -6.71 8.72
C VAL A 77 9.82 -6.31 9.74
N ASP A 78 9.55 -5.27 10.53
CA ASP A 78 10.37 -4.94 11.70
C ASP A 78 10.31 -6.12 12.67
N SER A 79 11.44 -6.82 12.84
CA SER A 79 11.54 -8.06 13.62
C SER A 79 11.04 -7.87 15.06
N ARG A 80 11.18 -6.66 15.61
CA ARG A 80 10.75 -6.28 16.96
C ARG A 80 9.23 -6.21 17.11
N THR A 81 8.49 -6.14 16.00
CA THR A 81 7.02 -5.97 15.97
C THR A 81 6.28 -7.24 15.55
N THR A 82 6.98 -8.33 15.30
CA THR A 82 6.40 -9.62 14.84
C THR A 82 5.36 -10.22 15.79
N PHE A 83 5.47 -9.93 17.09
CA PHE A 83 4.53 -10.34 18.14
C PHE A 83 3.56 -9.22 18.58
N ALA A 84 3.70 -8.02 18.03
CA ALA A 84 2.84 -6.88 18.39
C ALA A 84 1.47 -6.99 17.71
N GLU A 85 0.45 -6.37 18.29
CA GLU A 85 -0.89 -6.26 17.67
C GLU A 85 -0.81 -5.59 16.28
N HIS A 86 0.11 -4.63 16.13
CA HIS A 86 0.35 -3.87 14.91
C HIS A 86 1.77 -4.11 14.39
N PRO A 87 2.01 -5.21 13.66
CA PRO A 87 3.30 -5.45 13.03
C PRO A 87 3.60 -4.37 12.00
N MET A 88 4.84 -3.86 12.01
CA MET A 88 5.28 -2.80 11.12
C MET A 88 5.96 -3.41 9.89
N LEU A 89 5.29 -3.30 8.75
CA LEU A 89 5.84 -3.66 7.46
C LEU A 89 6.50 -2.44 6.84
N PHE A 90 7.62 -2.65 6.14
CA PHE A 90 8.22 -1.59 5.36
C PHE A 90 8.70 -2.12 4.01
N SER A 91 8.41 -1.32 2.98
CA SER A 91 8.94 -1.53 1.64
C SER A 91 9.87 -0.39 1.27
N HIS A 92 10.87 -0.67 0.46
CA HIS A 92 11.78 0.37 -0.01
C HIS A 92 12.29 0.09 -1.41
N PHE A 93 12.55 1.16 -2.15
CA PHE A 93 13.10 1.09 -3.51
C PHE A 93 13.76 2.41 -3.95
N ASP A 94 14.52 2.35 -5.05
CA ASP A 94 15.13 3.52 -5.71
C ASP A 94 14.29 3.91 -6.94
N LEU A 95 14.05 5.19 -7.19
CA LEU A 95 13.32 5.64 -8.39
C LEU A 95 14.08 5.36 -9.69
N ASN A 96 15.41 5.24 -9.61
CA ASN A 96 16.26 4.85 -10.73
C ASN A 96 16.27 3.33 -10.97
N LEU A 97 15.29 2.62 -10.42
CA LEU A 97 14.79 1.35 -10.94
C LEU A 97 14.22 1.54 -12.35
N GLU A 98 15.00 2.10 -13.26
CA GLU A 98 14.76 1.83 -14.66
C GLU A 98 14.86 0.32 -14.81
N LEU A 99 13.90 -0.21 -15.56
CA LEU A 99 13.71 -1.59 -15.99
C LEU A 99 15.00 -2.11 -16.65
N ARG A 100 16.08 -2.26 -15.89
CA ARG A 100 17.23 -3.02 -16.33
C ARG A 100 16.64 -4.40 -16.55
N ASN A 101 16.79 -4.90 -17.76
CA ASN A 101 16.54 -6.30 -18.14
C ASN A 101 17.52 -7.22 -17.39
N VAL A 102 17.52 -7.13 -16.06
CA VAL A 102 18.18 -8.07 -15.20
C VAL A 102 17.22 -9.23 -15.18
N ARG A 103 17.64 -10.34 -15.79
CA ARG A 103 17.08 -11.64 -15.46
C ARG A 103 17.28 -11.83 -13.97
N CYS A 104 16.25 -11.50 -13.21
CA CYS A 104 16.22 -11.80 -11.81
C CYS A 104 15.81 -13.27 -11.73
N ASP A 105 16.75 -14.14 -11.36
CA ASP A 105 16.41 -15.50 -10.92
C ASP A 105 15.59 -15.36 -9.63
N PHE A 106 14.28 -15.34 -9.81
CA PHE A 106 13.32 -15.54 -8.75
C PHE A 106 12.94 -17.01 -8.75
N ASP A 107 13.55 -17.79 -7.85
CA ASP A 107 13.03 -19.11 -7.54
C ASP A 107 11.59 -18.98 -7.01
N ASN A 108 10.66 -19.77 -7.53
CA ASN A 108 9.24 -19.78 -7.12
C ASN A 108 8.49 -18.43 -7.24
N CYS A 109 8.79 -17.57 -8.23
CA CYS A 109 7.92 -16.43 -8.51
C CYS A 109 6.72 -16.78 -9.38
N GLU A 110 5.61 -16.10 -9.12
CA GLU A 110 4.49 -15.98 -10.04
C GLU A 110 4.77 -14.86 -11.06
N ASN A 111 4.53 -15.15 -12.33
CA ASN A 111 4.68 -14.20 -13.43
C ASN A 111 3.29 -13.67 -13.81
N ILE A 112 3.03 -12.40 -13.53
CA ILE A 112 1.76 -11.74 -13.81
C ILE A 112 1.97 -10.80 -15.00
N GLN A 113 1.38 -11.13 -16.15
CA GLN A 113 1.45 -10.29 -17.35
C GLN A 113 0.53 -9.07 -17.20
N PHE A 114 1.06 -7.88 -17.55
CA PHE A 114 0.23 -6.71 -17.80
C PHE A 114 -0.46 -6.85 -19.15
N SER A 115 -1.76 -6.57 -19.20
CA SER A 115 -2.50 -6.51 -20.46
C SER A 115 -1.82 -5.53 -21.44
N PRO A 116 -1.56 -5.93 -22.70
CA PRO A 116 -0.83 -5.12 -23.68
C PRO A 116 -1.45 -3.74 -23.94
N HIS A 117 -2.77 -3.62 -23.77
CA HIS A 117 -3.52 -2.38 -23.95
C HIS A 117 -3.20 -1.29 -22.92
N ILE A 118 -2.43 -1.61 -21.88
CA ILE A 118 -2.05 -0.72 -20.77
C ILE A 118 -0.78 0.07 -21.11
N VAL A 119 0.10 -0.50 -21.93
CA VAL A 119 1.44 0.01 -22.23
C VAL A 119 1.33 1.13 -23.26
N GLY A 120 1.14 2.37 -22.79
CA GLY A 120 1.14 3.53 -23.69
C GLY A 120 0.87 4.88 -23.03
N ARG A 121 0.18 4.90 -21.88
CA ARG A 121 -0.22 6.17 -21.22
C ARG A 121 0.59 6.51 -19.96
N TYR A 122 0.99 5.51 -19.19
CA TYR A 122 1.72 5.68 -17.93
C TYR A 122 2.81 4.62 -17.80
N ARG A 123 3.84 4.89 -17.01
CA ARG A 123 4.88 3.89 -16.71
C ARG A 123 4.24 2.79 -15.88
N GLY A 124 4.47 1.52 -16.25
CA GLY A 124 3.89 0.38 -15.52
C GLY A 124 4.26 0.36 -14.04
N PHE A 125 5.42 0.90 -13.68
CA PHE A 125 5.83 1.07 -12.29
C PHE A 125 4.95 2.07 -11.52
N ASP A 126 4.52 3.17 -12.15
CA ASP A 126 3.60 4.13 -11.52
C ASP A 126 2.22 3.50 -11.31
N ILE A 127 1.78 2.65 -12.24
CA ILE A 127 0.54 1.88 -12.13
C ILE A 127 0.63 0.92 -10.93
N LEU A 128 1.71 0.15 -10.84
CA LEU A 128 1.95 -0.78 -9.74
C LEU A 128 1.96 -0.08 -8.37
N LEU A 129 2.64 1.06 -8.26
CA LEU A 129 2.66 1.81 -7.02
C LEU A 129 1.28 2.34 -6.65
N ASN A 130 0.65 3.10 -7.54
CA ASN A 130 -0.55 3.86 -7.21
C ASN A 130 -1.83 3.02 -7.17
N ARG A 131 -1.90 1.92 -7.92
CA ARG A 131 -3.11 1.08 -8.02
C ARG A 131 -2.99 -0.27 -7.32
N THR A 132 -1.86 -0.52 -6.67
CA THR A 132 -1.68 -1.73 -5.86
C THR A 132 -1.02 -1.38 -4.54
N ILE A 133 0.25 -0.96 -4.53
CA ILE A 133 1.04 -0.84 -3.29
C ILE A 133 0.51 0.25 -2.36
N PHE A 134 0.18 1.41 -2.91
CA PHE A 134 -0.31 2.56 -2.14
C PHE A 134 -1.72 2.36 -1.58
N LEU A 135 -2.48 1.38 -2.07
CA LEU A 135 -3.76 1.01 -1.46
C LEU A 135 -3.58 0.40 -0.05
N PHE A 136 -2.40 -0.19 0.22
CA PHE A 136 -2.10 -0.82 1.51
C PHE A 136 -1.07 -0.05 2.33
N THR A 137 -0.38 0.92 1.74
CA THR A 137 0.63 1.77 2.40
C THR A 137 0.00 2.84 3.27
N ASP A 138 0.36 2.93 4.56
CA ASP A 138 -0.04 3.99 5.50
C ASP A 138 0.73 5.30 5.28
N VAL A 139 2.05 5.20 5.12
CA VAL A 139 2.95 6.36 4.98
C VAL A 139 3.91 6.13 3.82
N ILE A 140 4.00 7.12 2.93
CA ILE A 140 5.03 7.21 1.89
C ILE A 140 6.09 8.20 2.38
N CYS A 141 7.26 7.68 2.74
CA CYS A 141 8.41 8.44 3.22
C CYS A 141 9.36 8.73 2.05
N ILE A 142 9.47 9.98 1.64
CA ILE A 142 10.25 10.42 0.49
C ILE A 142 11.46 11.21 0.96
N PHE A 143 12.67 10.76 0.63
CA PHE A 143 13.90 11.51 0.84
C PHE A 143 14.11 12.45 -0.34
N ALA A 144 13.81 13.74 -0.17
CA ALA A 144 13.76 14.69 -1.28
C ALA A 144 15.12 14.85 -1.95
N ASP A 145 16.19 14.99 -1.16
CA ASP A 145 17.57 15.17 -1.65
C ASP A 145 18.09 13.97 -2.43
N ASP A 146 17.54 12.77 -2.20
CA ASP A 146 17.88 11.57 -2.96
C ASP A 146 17.31 11.57 -4.38
N ILE A 147 16.27 12.37 -4.65
CA ILE A 147 15.52 12.33 -5.92
C ILE A 147 15.55 13.64 -6.70
N GLY A 148 16.25 14.66 -6.21
CA GLY A 148 16.38 15.96 -6.87
C GLY A 148 15.64 17.11 -6.18
N GLY A 149 15.39 17.00 -4.87
CA GLY A 149 14.78 18.05 -4.05
C GLY A 149 13.26 18.16 -4.20
N LEU A 150 12.68 19.21 -3.63
CA LEU A 150 11.23 19.43 -3.59
C LEU A 150 10.60 19.53 -4.98
N ASP A 151 11.28 20.09 -5.98
CA ASP A 151 10.75 20.16 -7.34
C ASP A 151 10.54 18.76 -7.95
N ALA A 152 11.49 17.85 -7.72
CA ALA A 152 11.37 16.46 -8.16
C ALA A 152 10.27 15.71 -7.40
N VAL A 153 10.12 15.97 -6.09
CA VAL A 153 9.00 15.45 -5.29
C VAL A 153 7.66 15.93 -5.85
N ARG A 154 7.52 17.23 -6.17
CA ARG A 154 6.29 17.77 -6.76
C ARG A 154 5.97 17.09 -8.08
N ALA A 155 6.92 17.02 -8.99
CA ALA A 155 6.74 16.37 -10.30
C ALA A 155 6.35 14.88 -10.14
N LEU A 156 6.94 14.19 -9.16
CA LEU A 156 6.61 12.82 -8.83
C LEU A 156 5.16 12.68 -8.34
N LEU A 157 4.75 13.49 -7.36
CA LEU A 157 3.40 13.46 -6.80
C LEU A 157 2.33 13.84 -7.82
N THR A 158 2.57 14.85 -8.66
CA THR A 158 1.69 15.19 -9.78
C THR A 158 1.53 14.01 -10.74
N ARG A 159 2.64 13.36 -11.12
CA ARG A 159 2.61 12.20 -12.01
C ARG A 159 1.85 11.02 -11.39
N TRP A 160 2.08 10.73 -10.12
CA TRP A 160 1.41 9.67 -9.39
C TRP A 160 -0.08 9.95 -9.18
N ALA A 161 -0.45 11.20 -8.91
CA ALA A 161 -1.84 11.61 -8.81
C ALA A 161 -2.62 11.32 -10.10
N LEU A 162 -2.02 11.54 -11.28
CA LEU A 162 -2.68 11.22 -12.56
C LEU A 162 -3.02 9.74 -12.72
N VAL A 163 -2.30 8.84 -12.06
CA VAL A 163 -2.49 7.38 -12.11
C VAL A 163 -3.35 6.85 -10.96
N GLY A 164 -3.19 7.43 -9.78
CA GLY A 164 -3.83 7.02 -8.53
C GLY A 164 -5.27 7.50 -8.36
N ARG A 165 -5.74 8.43 -9.19
CA ARG A 165 -7.14 8.85 -9.16
C ARG A 165 -8.06 7.67 -9.40
N ASN A 166 -9.10 7.57 -8.56
CA ASN A 166 -10.05 6.47 -8.59
C ASN A 166 -9.35 5.10 -8.61
N ALA A 167 -8.27 4.93 -7.83
CA ALA A 167 -7.55 3.66 -7.74
C ALA A 167 -8.38 2.58 -7.07
N SER A 168 -9.23 2.94 -6.11
CA SER A 168 -10.12 2.01 -5.42
C SER A 168 -11.48 2.63 -5.08
N SER A 169 -12.42 1.79 -4.64
CA SER A 169 -13.70 2.22 -4.09
C SER A 169 -13.60 2.76 -2.65
N LEU A 170 -12.46 2.60 -1.99
CA LEU A 170 -12.20 3.18 -0.66
C LEU A 170 -11.73 4.62 -0.79
N ASP A 171 -12.24 5.49 0.07
CA ASP A 171 -11.76 6.86 0.23
C ASP A 171 -10.47 6.87 1.08
N TYR A 172 -9.43 6.25 0.54
CA TYR A 172 -8.14 6.12 1.21
C TYR A 172 -7.07 6.99 0.56
N ARG A 173 -6.33 7.73 1.38
CA ARG A 173 -5.22 8.58 0.97
C ARG A 173 -3.98 8.31 1.82
N PRO A 174 -2.92 7.69 1.29
CA PRO A 174 -1.69 7.51 2.04
C PRO A 174 -1.10 8.85 2.46
N ARG A 175 -0.52 8.87 3.67
CA ARG A 175 0.13 10.05 4.23
C ARG A 175 1.53 10.19 3.63
N ILE A 176 1.96 11.42 3.39
CA ILE A 176 3.28 11.68 2.82
C ILE A 176 4.16 12.32 3.90
N LEU A 177 5.35 11.74 4.11
CA LEU A 177 6.42 12.34 4.89
C LEU A 177 7.58 12.67 3.96
N ILE A 178 7.93 13.94 3.84
CA ILE A 178 9.06 14.41 3.04
C ILE A 178 10.23 14.67 4.00
N VAL A 179 11.31 13.92 3.81
CA VAL A 179 12.55 14.06 4.59
C VAL A 179 13.51 14.95 3.83
N LEU A 180 14.01 15.98 4.53
CA LEU A 180 14.96 16.97 4.03
C LEU A 180 16.25 16.89 4.84
N GLU A 181 17.37 16.92 4.13
CA GLU A 181 18.70 17.11 4.73
C GLU A 181 18.84 18.53 5.29
N PRO A 182 19.72 18.74 6.28
CA PRO A 182 19.98 20.06 6.83
C PRO A 182 20.72 20.91 5.80
N GLU A 183 20.08 21.96 5.32
CA GLU A 183 20.74 22.97 4.50
C GLU A 183 21.56 23.92 5.38
N THR A 184 22.60 24.52 4.80
CA THR A 184 23.41 25.58 5.45
C THR A 184 22.75 26.96 5.36
N GLY A 185 21.52 27.03 4.86
CA GLY A 185 20.77 28.24 4.57
C GLY A 185 20.10 28.88 5.79
N SER A 186 19.28 29.90 5.52
CA SER A 186 18.45 30.51 6.55
C SER A 186 17.20 29.65 6.76
N ILE A 187 16.95 29.24 8.01
CA ILE A 187 15.74 28.48 8.42
C ILE A 187 14.46 29.18 7.93
N THR A 188 14.44 30.52 7.89
CA THR A 188 13.27 31.27 7.41
C THR A 188 13.01 31.06 5.92
N HIS A 189 14.05 30.93 5.09
CA HIS A 189 13.91 30.69 3.67
C HIS A 189 13.37 29.27 3.43
N GLU A 190 13.93 28.30 4.14
CA GLU A 190 13.49 26.90 4.04
C GLU A 190 12.01 26.73 4.44
N LEU A 191 11.54 27.42 5.49
CA LEU A 191 10.14 27.37 5.92
C LEU A 191 9.20 28.04 4.89
N LEU A 192 9.67 29.07 4.20
CA LEU A 192 8.93 29.69 3.10
C LEU A 192 8.84 28.72 1.91
N ASP A 193 9.96 28.08 1.54
CA ASP A 193 9.98 27.09 0.44
C ASP A 193 9.04 25.90 0.72
N GLU A 194 9.01 25.39 1.96
CA GLU A 194 8.06 24.36 2.39
C GLU A 194 6.60 24.84 2.28
N SER A 195 6.33 26.08 2.69
CA SER A 195 5.00 26.67 2.64
C SER A 195 4.52 26.86 1.20
N ASP A 196 5.39 27.38 0.32
CA ASP A 196 5.12 27.57 -1.10
C ASP A 196 4.92 26.23 -1.81
N PHE A 197 5.70 25.21 -1.45
CA PHE A 197 5.52 23.85 -1.92
C PHE A 197 4.15 23.30 -1.53
N LEU A 198 3.75 23.38 -0.25
CA LEU A 198 2.45 22.90 0.20
C LEU A 198 1.31 23.66 -0.47
N PHE A 199 1.45 24.99 -0.60
CA PHE A 199 0.47 25.81 -1.30
C PHE A 199 0.30 25.38 -2.76
N SER A 200 1.41 25.14 -3.46
CA SER A 200 1.40 24.62 -4.83
C SER A 200 0.72 23.26 -4.93
N LEU A 201 0.98 22.33 -4.01
CA LEU A 201 0.33 21.02 -3.99
C LEU A 201 -1.17 21.10 -3.69
N MET A 202 -1.59 21.97 -2.77
CA MET A 202 -3.00 22.14 -2.42
C MET A 202 -3.83 22.72 -3.56
N GLN A 203 -3.22 23.44 -4.50
CA GLN A 203 -3.90 23.93 -5.70
C GLN A 203 -4.18 22.81 -6.72
N ASP A 204 -3.38 21.74 -6.72
CA ASP A 204 -3.61 20.59 -7.59
C ASP A 204 -4.61 19.62 -6.95
N ARG A 205 -5.87 19.73 -7.39
CA ARG A 205 -6.95 18.85 -6.92
C ARG A 205 -6.62 17.37 -7.10
N ASN A 206 -5.89 17.00 -8.17
CA ASN A 206 -5.55 15.60 -8.42
C ASN A 206 -4.70 15.04 -7.27
N ILE A 207 -3.77 15.84 -6.74
CA ILE A 207 -2.88 15.42 -5.65
C ILE A 207 -3.69 15.26 -4.36
N SER A 208 -4.55 16.23 -4.04
CA SER A 208 -5.38 16.19 -2.82
C SER A 208 -6.43 15.07 -2.79
N GLU A 209 -6.85 14.60 -3.97
CA GLU A 209 -7.74 13.44 -4.13
C GLU A 209 -7.01 12.11 -3.85
N VAL A 210 -5.70 12.04 -4.09
CA VAL A 210 -4.92 10.78 -4.00
C VAL A 210 -4.10 10.68 -2.73
N PHE A 211 -3.58 11.80 -2.23
CA PHE A 211 -2.65 11.84 -1.10
C PHE A 211 -3.17 12.75 0.00
N ALA A 212 -2.85 12.41 1.26
CA ALA A 212 -3.04 13.35 2.35
C ALA A 212 -1.99 14.48 2.25
N THR A 213 -2.28 15.63 2.87
CA THR A 213 -1.35 16.76 2.89
C THR A 213 0.03 16.31 3.41
N PRO A 214 1.12 16.56 2.66
CA PRO A 214 2.46 16.18 3.09
C PRO A 214 2.88 16.86 4.38
N VAL A 215 3.71 16.15 5.14
CA VAL A 215 4.41 16.65 6.33
C VAL A 215 5.90 16.61 6.06
N PHE A 216 6.64 17.59 6.58
CA PHE A 216 8.09 17.65 6.45
C PHE A 216 8.80 17.16 7.71
N HIS A 217 9.93 16.49 7.51
CA HIS A 217 10.89 16.17 8.56
C HIS A 217 12.27 16.64 8.14
N ARG A 218 12.84 17.60 8.88
CA ARG A 218 14.24 18.01 8.69
C ARG A 218 15.15 17.19 9.58
N LEU A 219 16.16 16.56 8.99
CA LEU A 219 17.19 15.89 9.76
C LEU A 219 18.06 16.91 10.49
N SER A 220 18.46 16.60 11.74
CA SER A 220 19.30 17.50 12.52
C SER A 220 20.70 17.59 11.91
N GLY A 221 21.16 18.80 11.53
CA GLY A 221 22.53 19.06 11.05
C GLY A 221 23.62 19.10 12.12
N LYS A 222 23.27 18.87 13.39
CA LYS A 222 24.25 18.74 14.48
C LYS A 222 24.96 17.38 14.40
N PRO A 223 26.22 17.27 14.86
CA PRO A 223 26.95 16.00 14.93
C PRO A 223 26.33 15.11 16.01
N LEU A 224 25.20 14.49 15.67
CA LEU A 224 24.55 13.45 16.44
C LEU A 224 24.98 12.10 15.89
N SER A 225 24.90 11.05 16.70
CA SER A 225 25.01 9.70 16.16
C SER A 225 23.88 9.47 15.15
N ASN A 226 24.13 8.69 14.09
CA ASN A 226 23.11 8.36 13.09
C ASN A 226 21.81 7.84 13.74
N VAL A 227 21.93 7.08 14.83
CA VAL A 227 20.77 6.60 15.60
C VAL A 227 19.97 7.75 16.20
N SER A 228 20.64 8.71 16.85
CA SER A 228 19.97 9.84 17.51
C SER A 228 19.35 10.82 16.51
N GLN A 229 19.96 10.99 15.34
CA GLN A 229 19.43 11.85 14.28
C GLN A 229 18.14 11.28 13.67
N HIS A 230 18.03 9.95 13.60
CA HIS A 230 16.86 9.28 13.01
C HIS A 230 15.81 8.87 14.05
N CYS A 231 16.07 9.07 15.36
CA CYS A 231 15.06 8.88 16.40
C CYS A 231 13.85 9.80 16.20
N SER A 232 14.06 11.09 15.91
CA SER A 232 12.96 12.03 15.65
C SER A 232 12.19 11.65 14.38
N LEU A 233 12.89 11.17 13.34
CA LEU A 233 12.24 10.67 12.13
C LEU A 233 11.35 9.46 12.45
N LYS A 234 11.82 8.55 13.31
CA LYS A 234 11.05 7.40 13.77
C LYS A 234 9.76 7.81 14.47
N ASP A 235 9.84 8.81 15.35
CA ASP A 235 8.69 9.31 16.08
C ASP A 235 7.64 9.92 15.14
N ASP A 236 8.07 10.73 14.16
CA ASP A 236 7.17 11.31 13.16
C ASP A 236 6.54 10.24 12.25
N LEU A 237 7.33 9.26 11.81
CA LEU A 237 6.83 8.11 11.04
C LEU A 237 5.75 7.36 11.81
N PHE A 238 6.03 6.98 13.06
CA PHE A 238 5.10 6.21 13.87
C PHE A 238 3.84 7.00 14.20
N LYS A 239 3.97 8.31 14.45
CA LYS A 239 2.82 9.21 14.64
C LYS A 239 1.93 9.25 13.40
N LEU A 240 2.49 9.38 12.20
CA LEU A 240 1.74 9.37 10.95
C LEU A 240 1.09 8.01 10.68
N THR A 241 1.81 6.92 10.95
CA THR A 241 1.26 5.56 10.84
C THR A 241 0.10 5.34 11.80
N ASP A 242 0.18 5.83 13.04
CA ASP A 242 -0.89 5.75 14.03
C ASP A 242 -2.12 6.59 13.65
N PHE A 243 -1.93 7.73 12.98
CA PHE A 243 -3.05 8.48 12.40
C PHE A 243 -3.71 7.69 11.27
N SER A 244 -2.94 7.19 10.30
CA SER A 244 -3.46 6.37 9.21
C SER A 244 -4.26 5.19 9.74
N ARG A 245 -3.69 4.43 10.68
CA ARG A 245 -4.34 3.25 11.27
C ARG A 245 -5.67 3.58 11.94
N ARG A 246 -5.77 4.73 12.62
CA ARG A 246 -7.02 5.21 13.23
C ARG A 246 -8.07 5.53 12.17
N ASP A 247 -7.70 6.20 11.10
CA ASP A 247 -8.61 6.51 9.99
C ASP A 247 -9.12 5.20 9.35
N ARG A 248 -8.21 4.25 9.04
CA ARG A 248 -8.58 2.93 8.49
C ARG A 248 -9.55 2.17 9.39
N ARG A 249 -9.38 2.28 10.71
CA ARG A 249 -10.26 1.66 11.70
C ARG A 249 -11.62 2.32 11.72
N GLN A 250 -11.67 3.65 11.66
CA GLN A 250 -12.91 4.41 11.64
C GLN A 250 -13.74 4.12 10.38
N ASP A 251 -13.06 3.95 9.25
CA ASP A 251 -13.67 3.70 7.95
C ASP A 251 -13.82 2.19 7.61
N CYS A 252 -13.58 1.32 8.61
CA CYS A 252 -13.84 -0.12 8.53
C CYS A 252 -13.04 -0.89 7.46
N TYR A 253 -11.83 -0.45 7.12
CA TYR A 253 -10.93 -1.17 6.20
C TYR A 253 -9.55 -1.48 6.79
N LEU A 254 -9.43 -1.52 8.13
CA LEU A 254 -8.24 -2.00 8.81
C LEU A 254 -8.15 -3.54 8.73
N PHE A 255 -7.45 -4.02 7.70
CA PHE A 255 -7.30 -5.44 7.41
C PHE A 255 -6.35 -6.14 8.40
N SER A 256 -6.62 -7.41 8.71
CA SER A 256 -5.61 -8.28 9.34
C SER A 256 -4.50 -8.61 8.34
N THR A 257 -3.38 -9.16 8.81
CA THR A 257 -2.28 -9.50 7.90
C THR A 257 -2.71 -10.52 6.83
N THR A 258 -3.53 -11.50 7.20
CA THR A 258 -4.05 -12.46 6.21
C THR A 258 -4.91 -11.76 5.16
N HIS A 259 -5.85 -10.89 5.56
CA HIS A 259 -6.67 -10.14 4.61
C HIS A 259 -5.82 -9.21 3.74
N MET A 260 -4.85 -8.50 4.32
CA MET A 260 -3.95 -7.61 3.58
C MET A 260 -3.15 -8.39 2.53
N ALA A 261 -2.60 -9.56 2.88
CA ALA A 261 -1.89 -10.41 1.93
C ALA A 261 -2.82 -10.88 0.80
N THR A 262 -4.02 -11.38 1.12
CA THR A 262 -4.98 -11.85 0.11
C THR A 262 -5.44 -10.71 -0.81
N PHE A 263 -5.85 -9.57 -0.27
CA PHE A 263 -6.27 -8.42 -1.07
C PHE A 263 -5.14 -7.85 -1.91
N PHE A 264 -3.90 -7.88 -1.40
CA PHE A 264 -2.75 -7.46 -2.19
C PHE A 264 -2.58 -8.32 -3.45
N GLU A 265 -2.61 -9.64 -3.32
CA GLU A 265 -2.50 -10.54 -4.47
C GLU A 265 -3.65 -10.33 -5.48
N LEU A 266 -4.88 -10.23 -4.98
CA LEU A 266 -6.03 -9.96 -5.84
C LEU A 266 -5.92 -8.60 -6.54
N SER A 267 -5.41 -7.57 -5.85
CA SER A 267 -5.19 -6.26 -6.42
C SER A 267 -4.08 -6.25 -7.49
N LEU A 268 -3.05 -7.08 -7.35
CA LEU A 268 -2.02 -7.25 -8.37
C LEU A 268 -2.62 -7.79 -9.67
N HIS A 269 -3.40 -8.88 -9.59
CA HIS A 269 -4.06 -9.45 -10.76
C HIS A 269 -5.07 -8.48 -11.38
N HIS A 270 -5.89 -7.82 -10.57
CA HIS A 270 -6.84 -6.83 -11.07
C HIS A 270 -6.13 -5.69 -11.81
N THR A 271 -5.10 -5.11 -11.21
CA THR A 271 -4.34 -4.01 -11.80
C THR A 271 -3.57 -4.44 -13.05
N SER A 272 -3.11 -5.69 -13.14
CA SER A 272 -2.44 -6.17 -14.35
C SER A 272 -3.40 -6.34 -15.53
N GLN A 273 -4.68 -6.61 -15.28
CA GLN A 273 -5.69 -6.82 -16.33
C GLN A 273 -6.47 -5.54 -16.68
N ALA A 274 -6.83 -4.75 -15.67
CA ALA A 274 -7.74 -3.61 -15.81
C ALA A 274 -7.33 -2.41 -14.93
N PRO A 275 -6.14 -1.82 -15.11
CA PRO A 275 -5.65 -0.70 -14.30
C PRO A 275 -6.41 0.61 -14.51
N GLN A 276 -7.35 0.68 -15.45
CA GLN A 276 -8.22 1.87 -15.59
C GLN A 276 -9.49 1.74 -14.74
N VAL A 277 -9.79 0.54 -14.27
CA VAL A 277 -10.96 0.25 -13.43
C VAL A 277 -10.54 0.43 -11.96
N PRO A 278 -11.36 1.10 -11.12
CA PRO A 278 -11.11 1.15 -9.68
C PRO A 278 -11.19 -0.24 -9.04
N LEU A 279 -10.28 -0.53 -8.11
CA LEU A 279 -10.33 -1.74 -7.29
C LEU A 279 -11.54 -1.70 -6.35
N ASP A 280 -12.47 -2.65 -6.49
CA ASP A 280 -13.58 -2.82 -5.56
C ASP A 280 -13.32 -4.02 -4.65
N PHE A 281 -12.95 -3.72 -3.40
CA PHE A 281 -12.60 -4.73 -2.39
C PHE A 281 -13.76 -5.70 -2.11
N ILE A 282 -15.01 -5.24 -2.17
CA ILE A 282 -16.19 -6.07 -1.92
C ILE A 282 -16.41 -7.03 -3.09
N ARG A 283 -16.28 -6.54 -4.33
CA ARG A 283 -16.43 -7.38 -5.53
C ARG A 283 -15.32 -8.41 -5.66
N ILE A 284 -14.10 -8.02 -5.30
CA ILE A 284 -12.92 -8.87 -5.43
C ILE A 284 -12.92 -9.98 -4.39
N ASP A 285 -13.37 -9.71 -3.17
CA ASP A 285 -13.61 -10.76 -2.17
C ASP A 285 -14.68 -11.77 -2.64
N LYS A 286 -15.74 -11.25 -3.28
CA LYS A 286 -16.83 -12.04 -3.88
C LYS A 286 -16.47 -12.72 -5.20
N GLY A 287 -15.21 -12.65 -5.66
CA GLY A 287 -14.70 -13.35 -6.84
C GLY A 287 -14.66 -14.88 -6.70
N ARG A 288 -15.07 -15.43 -5.55
CA ARG A 288 -15.43 -16.83 -5.36
C ARG A 288 -16.91 -17.03 -5.65
N PRO A 289 -17.28 -18.13 -6.31
CA PRO A 289 -18.11 -18.16 -7.52
C PRO A 289 -19.24 -17.15 -7.51
N GLU A 290 -19.42 -16.45 -8.65
CA GLU A 290 -20.54 -15.57 -8.96
C GLU A 290 -21.75 -15.89 -8.10
N ILE A 291 -22.19 -14.92 -7.29
CA ILE A 291 -23.55 -14.89 -6.77
C ILE A 291 -24.42 -14.98 -8.02
N SER A 292 -24.79 -16.22 -8.36
CA SER A 292 -25.27 -16.56 -9.69
C SER A 292 -26.48 -15.69 -10.00
N GLN A 293 -26.81 -15.55 -11.28
CA GLN A 293 -28.08 -14.93 -11.72
C GLN A 293 -29.31 -15.46 -10.94
N SER A 294 -29.18 -16.61 -10.25
CA SER A 294 -30.16 -17.16 -9.34
C SER A 294 -30.38 -16.37 -8.03
N HIS A 295 -29.43 -15.63 -7.44
CA HIS A 295 -29.67 -14.91 -6.17
C HIS A 295 -30.67 -13.75 -6.31
N SER A 296 -30.48 -12.87 -7.29
CA SER A 296 -31.42 -11.78 -7.57
C SER A 296 -32.80 -12.32 -7.93
N TYR A 297 -32.84 -13.45 -8.66
CA TYR A 297 -34.07 -14.17 -8.97
C TYR A 297 -34.75 -14.75 -7.72
N HIS A 298 -34.01 -15.40 -6.83
CA HIS A 298 -34.53 -15.97 -5.58
C HIS A 298 -34.96 -14.90 -4.58
N LEU A 299 -34.22 -13.80 -4.45
CA LEU A 299 -34.59 -12.68 -3.61
C LEU A 299 -35.88 -12.03 -4.11
N ARG A 300 -36.00 -11.81 -5.42
CA ARG A 300 -37.24 -11.31 -6.04
C ARG A 300 -38.40 -12.28 -5.81
N ASN A 301 -38.20 -13.58 -6.00
CA ASN A 301 -39.23 -14.58 -5.75
C ASN A 301 -39.63 -14.65 -4.27
N PHE A 302 -38.68 -14.58 -3.34
CA PHE A 302 -38.93 -14.52 -1.92
C PHE A 302 -39.81 -13.33 -1.56
N LEU A 303 -39.44 -12.13 -2.02
CA LEU A 303 -40.21 -10.90 -1.78
C LEU A 303 -41.63 -10.99 -2.35
N VAL A 304 -41.79 -11.53 -3.58
CA VAL A 304 -43.09 -11.71 -4.20
C VAL A 304 -43.96 -12.73 -3.44
N LEU A 305 -43.39 -13.88 -3.08
CA LEU A 305 -44.12 -14.96 -2.42
C LEU A 305 -44.54 -14.60 -1.00
N THR A 306 -43.66 -13.96 -0.23
CA THR A 306 -43.96 -13.55 1.15
C THR A 306 -44.97 -12.40 1.17
N LYS A 307 -44.88 -11.45 0.23
CA LYS A 307 -45.90 -10.39 0.09
C LYS A 307 -47.27 -10.96 -0.26
N LYS A 308 -47.35 -11.95 -1.15
CA LYS A 308 -48.60 -12.68 -1.45
C LYS A 308 -49.17 -13.42 -0.23
N ARG A 309 -48.32 -13.79 0.74
CA ARG A 309 -48.72 -14.45 2.00
C ARG A 309 -48.97 -13.47 3.15
N GLY A 310 -49.06 -12.17 2.87
CA GLY A 310 -49.41 -11.15 3.87
C GLY A 310 -48.28 -10.76 4.81
N TRP A 311 -47.02 -11.08 4.47
CA TRP A 311 -45.88 -10.66 5.29
C TRP A 311 -45.68 -9.15 5.22
N THR A 312 -45.32 -8.55 6.35
CA THR A 312 -44.92 -7.14 6.39
C THR A 312 -43.53 -6.96 5.79
N THR A 313 -43.24 -5.75 5.33
CA THR A 313 -41.92 -5.42 4.76
C THR A 313 -40.82 -5.51 5.82
N GLU A 314 -41.13 -5.22 7.08
CA GLU A 314 -40.21 -5.36 8.21
C GLU A 314 -39.80 -6.82 8.43
N ALA A 315 -40.75 -7.77 8.34
CA ALA A 315 -40.46 -9.20 8.48
C ALA A 315 -39.61 -9.72 7.31
N GLN A 316 -39.86 -9.24 6.09
CA GLN A 316 -39.03 -9.56 4.92
C GLN A 316 -37.61 -9.03 5.10
N ALA A 317 -37.47 -7.76 5.51
CA ALA A 317 -36.17 -7.13 5.73
C ALA A 317 -35.37 -7.83 6.83
N ALA A 318 -36.02 -8.24 7.93
CA ALA A 318 -35.36 -8.96 9.02
C ALA A 318 -34.77 -10.30 8.56
N ILE A 319 -35.49 -11.08 7.74
CA ILE A 319 -34.95 -12.34 7.21
C ILE A 319 -33.82 -12.09 6.22
N ILE A 320 -33.95 -11.11 5.32
CA ILE A 320 -32.90 -10.78 4.37
C ILE A 320 -31.64 -10.33 5.12
N ALA A 321 -31.78 -9.44 6.10
CA ALA A 321 -30.67 -8.99 6.92
C ALA A 321 -30.02 -10.15 7.69
N SER A 322 -30.82 -11.06 8.27
CA SER A 322 -30.30 -12.25 8.94
C SER A 322 -29.56 -13.18 7.99
N ALA A 323 -30.07 -13.40 6.78
CA ALA A 323 -29.41 -14.25 5.79
C ALA A 323 -28.08 -13.65 5.31
N LEU A 324 -28.07 -12.33 5.05
CA LEU A 324 -26.84 -11.61 4.71
C LEU A 324 -25.83 -11.62 5.85
N LEU A 325 -26.28 -11.51 7.10
CA LEU A 325 -25.42 -11.59 8.27
C LEU A 325 -24.80 -12.98 8.40
N VAL A 326 -25.57 -14.05 8.19
CA VAL A 326 -25.04 -15.44 8.21
C VAL A 326 -24.07 -15.67 7.06
N ASP A 327 -24.37 -15.16 5.87
CA ASP A 327 -23.48 -15.27 4.70
C ASP A 327 -22.15 -14.53 4.92
N ALA A 328 -22.17 -13.43 5.67
CA ALA A 328 -20.98 -12.68 6.04
C ALA A 328 -20.04 -13.42 7.02
N TYR A 329 -20.50 -14.50 7.66
CA TYR A 329 -19.72 -15.32 8.59
C TYR A 329 -19.75 -16.80 8.18
N PRO A 330 -18.94 -17.22 7.19
CA PRO A 330 -18.89 -18.61 6.77
C PRO A 330 -18.50 -19.58 7.92
N PRO A 331 -18.87 -20.86 7.84
CA PRO A 331 -18.50 -21.86 8.85
C PRO A 331 -16.99 -21.85 9.13
N GLY A 332 -16.60 -21.60 10.38
CA GLY A 332 -15.20 -21.43 10.80
C GLY A 332 -14.83 -19.99 11.20
N SER A 333 -15.69 -18.99 10.94
CA SER A 333 -15.46 -17.59 11.37
C SER A 333 -15.45 -17.36 12.88
N HIS A 334 -15.80 -18.37 13.68
CA HIS A 334 -15.82 -18.33 15.15
C HIS A 334 -14.97 -19.40 15.84
N SER A 335 -14.21 -20.21 15.09
CA SER A 335 -13.25 -21.14 15.71
C SER A 335 -12.01 -20.37 16.17
N LYS A 336 -11.90 -20.18 17.48
CA LYS A 336 -10.69 -19.73 18.17
C LYS A 336 -9.56 -20.73 18.04
#